data_AF-A0A2C9KQ32-F1
#
_entry.id   AF-A0A2C9KQ32-F1
#
_cell.length_a   1.000
_cell.length_b   1.000
_cell.length_c   1.000
_cell.angle_alpha   90.00
_cell.angle_beta   90.00
_cell.angle_gamma   90.00
#
_symmetry.space_group_name_H-M   'P 1'
#
loop_
_entity.id
_entity.type
_entity.pdbx_description
1 polymer ?
#
loop_
_entity_poly.entity_id
_entity_poly.type
_entity_poly.pdbx_seq_one_letter_code
_entity_poly.pdbx_strand_id
1 'polypeptide(L)'
;MNNSEQSLIDDYDINPLITDEEKTIYEVGLDSTTNIGLFSLALADLLSSVTIEWYCISFNPLLIHSDINFYPPEVQHLTAGTPHSAFACITNWITAYIAAERCLSIASPLKVKQILTPRRTGFIIVLIYIGITMPVVPEYATAYLAPKFFPEFNKTLVGLAFIEGRYNLGGISLISYSILTFISFIAVILFTAILVIRLKQKTSWRRLSTFDNAQSENMSRRDRAAIKM
;
A
#
# COMPACT_ATOMS: atom_id res chain seq x y z
N MET A 1 49.37 47.71 -4.51
CA MET A 1 47.96 48.01 -4.81
C MET A 1 47.34 46.76 -5.37
N ASN A 2 46.40 46.22 -4.59
CA ASN A 2 45.36 45.22 -4.87
C ASN A 2 45.75 43.98 -5.66
N ASN A 3 45.77 42.82 -4.97
CA ASN A 3 45.13 41.57 -5.44
C ASN A 3 45.37 40.43 -4.42
N SER A 4 44.80 40.52 -3.21
CA SER A 4 44.88 39.42 -2.24
C SER A 4 43.67 39.33 -1.30
N GLU A 5 42.47 39.67 -1.76
CA GLU A 5 41.22 39.56 -0.98
C GLU A 5 40.06 38.96 -1.80
N GLN A 6 40.36 38.02 -2.71
CA GLN A 6 39.33 37.31 -3.49
C GLN A 6 39.63 35.81 -3.60
N SER A 7 39.89 35.14 -2.46
CA SER A 7 40.08 33.67 -2.46
C SER A 7 39.65 32.97 -1.18
N LEU A 8 38.81 33.59 -0.34
CA LEU A 8 38.45 33.02 0.97
C LEU A 8 36.96 32.77 1.17
N ILE A 9 36.16 32.76 0.10
CA ILE A 9 34.74 32.41 0.18
C ILE A 9 34.36 31.65 -1.11
N ASP A 10 34.90 30.45 -1.31
CA ASP A 10 34.40 29.48 -2.29
C ASP A 10 34.93 28.09 -1.91
N ASP A 11 34.57 27.63 -0.71
CA ASP A 11 34.60 26.20 -0.35
C ASP A 11 33.83 25.98 0.95
N TYR A 12 32.63 26.59 1.04
CA TYR A 12 31.65 26.11 1.99
C TYR A 12 31.08 24.81 1.41
N ASP A 13 31.66 23.72 1.87
CA ASP A 13 31.35 22.33 1.60
C ASP A 13 29.89 22.02 2.02
N ILE A 14 28.92 22.43 1.19
CA ILE A 14 27.48 22.16 1.37
C ILE A 14 27.10 20.79 0.80
N ASN A 15 27.98 20.18 -0.02
CA ASN A 15 27.70 18.92 -0.71
C ASN A 15 27.79 17.62 0.13
N PRO A 16 28.64 17.47 1.15
CA PRO A 16 28.75 16.19 1.86
C PRO A 16 27.63 15.95 2.87
N LEU A 17 27.01 17.02 3.41
CA LEU A 17 25.92 16.89 4.39
C LEU A 17 24.60 16.42 3.76
N ILE A 18 24.31 16.84 2.52
CA ILE A 18 23.07 16.50 1.82
C ILE A 18 23.08 15.02 1.39
N THR A 19 24.22 14.50 0.94
CA THR A 19 24.34 13.09 0.57
C THR A 19 24.26 12.12 1.75
N ASP A 20 24.75 12.50 2.93
CA ASP A 20 24.61 11.66 4.13
C ASP A 20 23.21 11.75 4.74
N GLU A 21 22.53 12.91 4.72
CA GLU A 21 21.12 12.99 5.11
C GLU A 21 20.23 12.18 4.16
N GLU A 22 20.42 12.30 2.85
CA GLU A 22 19.65 11.56 1.86
C GLU A 22 19.86 10.04 2.02
N LYS A 23 21.11 9.61 2.19
CA LYS A 23 21.44 8.20 2.45
C LYS A 23 20.91 7.70 3.79
N THR A 24 20.96 8.52 4.84
CA THR A 24 20.39 8.19 6.16
C THR A 24 18.87 8.12 6.10
N ILE A 25 18.20 8.97 5.31
CA ILE A 25 16.74 8.93 5.13
C ILE A 25 16.32 7.64 4.41
N TYR A 26 17.05 7.19 3.39
CA TYR A 26 16.74 5.92 2.72
C TYR A 26 17.07 4.70 3.59
N GLU A 27 18.21 4.72 4.30
CA GLU A 27 18.64 3.61 5.18
C GLU A 27 17.76 3.50 6.45
N VAL A 28 17.44 4.60 7.12
CA VAL A 28 16.51 4.62 8.28
C VAL A 28 15.05 4.46 7.82
N GLY A 29 14.74 4.90 6.60
CA GLY A 29 13.42 4.88 6.01
C GLY A 29 12.92 3.48 5.70
N LEU A 30 13.74 2.54 5.22
CA LEU A 30 13.29 1.19 4.85
C LEU A 30 13.72 0.08 5.81
N ASP A 31 14.35 0.42 6.94
CA ASP A 31 14.85 -0.58 7.88
C ASP A 31 13.75 -1.20 8.77
N SER A 32 12.57 -0.57 8.84
CA SER A 32 11.45 -1.07 9.63
C SER A 32 10.41 -1.78 8.78
N THR A 33 9.85 -2.87 9.31
CA THR A 33 8.76 -3.65 8.69
C THR A 33 7.57 -2.76 8.32
N THR A 34 7.24 -1.82 9.20
CA THR A 34 6.15 -0.86 8.99
C THR A 34 6.42 0.07 7.81
N ASN A 35 7.64 0.59 7.66
CA ASN A 35 7.93 1.50 6.55
C ASN A 35 7.96 0.77 5.20
N ILE A 36 8.48 -0.46 5.14
CA ILE A 36 8.40 -1.29 3.93
C ILE A 36 6.94 -1.52 3.53
N GLY A 37 6.08 -1.84 4.50
CA GLY A 37 4.64 -1.99 4.28
C GLY A 37 3.98 -0.70 3.76
N LEU A 38 4.26 0.45 4.39
CA LEU A 38 3.71 1.75 3.98
C LEU A 38 4.20 2.20 2.61
N PHE A 39 5.48 2.00 2.30
CA PHE A 39 6.03 2.30 0.97
C PHE A 39 5.36 1.44 -0.10
N SER A 40 5.24 0.13 0.16
CA SER A 40 4.57 -0.78 -0.76
C SER A 40 3.09 -0.44 -0.96
N LEU A 41 2.41 -0.02 0.11
CA LEU A 41 1.02 0.43 0.04
C LEU A 41 0.91 1.69 -0.83
N ALA A 42 1.75 2.70 -0.58
CA ALA A 42 1.76 3.93 -1.36
C ALA A 42 2.06 3.68 -2.85
N LEU A 43 2.97 2.76 -3.15
CA LEU A 43 3.26 2.36 -4.52
C LEU A 43 2.05 1.70 -5.21
N ALA A 44 1.38 0.77 -4.52
CA ALA A 44 0.17 0.13 -5.05
C ALA A 44 -0.95 1.15 -5.28
N ASP A 45 -1.15 2.09 -4.35
CA ASP A 45 -2.14 3.16 -4.45
C ASP A 45 -1.85 4.10 -5.62
N LEU A 46 -0.60 4.51 -5.80
CA LEU A 46 -0.20 5.35 -6.92
C LEU A 46 -0.49 4.68 -8.26
N LEU A 47 -0.14 3.40 -8.41
CA LEU A 47 -0.41 2.62 -9.64
C LEU A 47 -1.91 2.44 -9.87
N SER A 48 -2.67 2.20 -8.80
CA SER A 48 -4.13 2.14 -8.83
C SER A 48 -4.75 3.47 -9.28
N SER A 49 -4.24 4.60 -8.77
CA SER A 49 -4.68 5.96 -9.15
C SER A 49 -4.38 6.29 -10.61
N VAL A 50 -3.19 5.96 -11.10
CA VAL A 50 -2.82 6.18 -12.51
C VAL A 50 -3.71 5.35 -13.44
N THR A 51 -3.97 4.09 -13.10
CA THR A 51 -4.80 3.20 -13.91
C THR A 51 -6.28 3.62 -13.93
N ILE A 52 -6.83 4.10 -12.80
CA ILE A 52 -8.22 4.61 -12.79
C ILE A 52 -8.35 5.94 -13.53
N GLU A 53 -7.33 6.80 -13.51
CA GLU A 53 -7.34 8.03 -14.29
C GLU A 53 -7.34 7.73 -15.80
N TRP A 54 -6.49 6.79 -16.24
CA TRP A 54 -6.49 6.30 -17.61
C TRP A 54 -7.84 5.66 -18.01
N TYR A 55 -8.46 4.90 -17.10
CA TYR A 55 -9.80 4.34 -17.28
C TYR A 55 -10.82 5.46 -17.55
N CYS A 56 -10.84 6.49 -16.71
CA CYS A 56 -11.76 7.63 -16.86
C CYS A 56 -11.54 8.41 -18.16
N ILE A 57 -10.29 8.64 -18.54
CA ILE A 57 -9.91 9.30 -19.80
C ILE A 57 -10.44 8.51 -21.01
N SER A 58 -10.39 7.18 -20.95
CA SER A 58 -10.84 6.30 -22.03
C SER A 58 -12.36 6.32 -22.27
N PHE A 59 -13.15 6.74 -21.28
CA PHE A 59 -14.61 6.94 -21.43
C PHE A 59 -14.99 8.37 -21.80
N ASN A 60 -14.02 9.27 -21.97
CA ASN A 60 -14.31 10.65 -22.35
C ASN A 60 -14.78 10.70 -23.82
N PRO A 61 -15.96 11.26 -24.13
CA PRO A 61 -16.47 11.34 -25.50
C PRO A 61 -15.54 12.11 -26.45
N LEU A 62 -14.76 13.07 -25.94
CA LEU A 62 -13.77 13.81 -26.73
C LEU A 62 -12.64 12.91 -27.22
N LEU A 63 -12.23 11.93 -26.42
CA LEU A 63 -11.20 10.97 -26.81
C LEU A 63 -11.77 9.89 -27.73
N ILE A 64 -12.99 9.41 -27.46
CA ILE A 64 -13.66 8.39 -28.29
C ILE A 64 -13.88 8.90 -29.72
N HIS A 65 -14.17 10.19 -29.89
CA HIS A 65 -14.41 10.81 -31.20
C HIS A 65 -13.16 11.51 -31.78
N SER A 66 -12.02 11.42 -31.11
CA SER A 66 -10.75 11.92 -31.65
C SER A 66 -10.22 10.98 -32.74
N ASP A 67 -9.34 11.50 -33.61
CA ASP A 67 -8.79 10.74 -34.75
C ASP A 67 -7.63 9.82 -34.35
N ILE A 68 -7.85 9.03 -33.28
CA ILE A 68 -6.88 8.08 -32.74
C ILE A 68 -7.07 6.69 -33.36
N ASN A 69 -5.96 5.96 -33.54
CA ASN A 69 -5.95 4.65 -34.22
C ASN A 69 -6.44 3.47 -33.37
N PHE A 70 -6.97 3.74 -32.17
CA PHE A 70 -7.47 2.71 -31.26
C PHE A 70 -8.80 3.15 -30.67
N TYR A 71 -9.65 2.18 -30.34
CA TYR A 71 -10.95 2.44 -29.71
C TYR A 71 -10.78 2.41 -28.19
N PRO A 72 -10.76 3.57 -27.49
CA PRO A 72 -10.39 3.63 -26.07
C PRO A 72 -11.24 2.73 -25.16
N PRO A 73 -12.58 2.62 -25.32
CA PRO A 73 -13.40 1.81 -24.43
C PRO A 73 -13.08 0.31 -24.43
N GLU A 74 -12.55 -0.22 -25.54
CA GLU A 74 -12.10 -1.62 -25.62
C GLU A 74 -10.63 -1.78 -25.17
N VAL A 75 -9.74 -0.86 -25.53
CA VAL A 75 -8.32 -0.91 -25.15
C VAL A 75 -8.12 -0.75 -23.64
N GLN A 76 -8.93 0.09 -23.01
CA GLN A 76 -8.88 0.35 -21.57
C GLN A 76 -9.21 -0.88 -20.72
N HIS A 77 -9.88 -1.90 -21.27
CA HIS A 77 -10.14 -3.14 -20.54
C HIS A 77 -8.83 -3.81 -20.07
N LEU A 78 -7.88 -4.07 -20.98
CA LEU A 78 -6.58 -4.64 -20.62
C LEU A 78 -5.65 -3.60 -19.99
N THR A 79 -5.64 -2.37 -20.50
CA THR A 79 -4.62 -1.39 -20.11
C THR A 79 -4.94 -0.64 -18.82
N ALA A 80 -6.22 -0.56 -18.44
CA ALA A 80 -6.70 0.19 -17.29
C ALA A 80 -7.48 -0.70 -16.30
N GLY A 81 -8.54 -1.36 -16.78
CA GLY A 81 -9.51 -2.08 -15.92
C GLY A 81 -8.90 -3.26 -15.17
N THR A 82 -8.27 -4.21 -15.88
CA THR A 82 -7.61 -5.35 -15.26
C THR A 82 -6.46 -4.95 -14.31
N PRO A 83 -5.50 -4.10 -14.71
CA PRO A 83 -4.41 -3.70 -13.81
C PRO A 83 -4.92 -2.87 -12.62
N HIS A 84 -5.91 -2.01 -12.80
CA HIS A 84 -6.55 -1.30 -11.69
C HIS A 84 -7.13 -2.26 -10.65
N SER A 85 -7.87 -3.28 -11.11
CA SER A 85 -8.44 -4.31 -10.23
C SER A 85 -7.37 -5.06 -9.43
N ALA A 86 -6.24 -5.38 -10.08
CA ALA A 86 -5.11 -6.03 -9.42
C ALA A 86 -4.46 -5.11 -8.37
N PHE A 87 -4.14 -3.86 -8.71
CA PHE A 87 -3.51 -2.92 -7.77
C PHE A 87 -4.42 -2.56 -6.60
N ALA A 88 -5.71 -2.33 -6.84
CA ALA A 88 -6.69 -2.10 -5.78
C ALA A 88 -6.79 -3.31 -4.83
N CYS A 89 -6.73 -4.53 -5.36
CA CYS A 89 -6.72 -5.74 -4.53
C CYS A 89 -5.41 -5.86 -3.73
N ILE A 90 -4.25 -5.56 -4.33
CA ILE A 90 -2.95 -5.53 -3.64
C ILE A 90 -2.97 -4.54 -2.47
N THR A 91 -3.45 -3.31 -2.69
CA THR A 91 -3.65 -2.28 -1.65
C THR A 91 -4.45 -2.83 -0.47
N ASN A 92 -5.57 -3.51 -0.74
CA ASN A 92 -6.44 -4.06 0.30
C ASN A 92 -5.70 -5.09 1.15
N TRP A 93 -4.98 -6.02 0.51
CA TRP A 93 -4.23 -7.08 1.20
C TRP A 93 -3.01 -6.55 1.97
N ILE A 94 -2.29 -5.56 1.44
CA ILE A 94 -1.20 -4.88 2.16
C ILE A 94 -1.77 -4.15 3.39
N THR A 95 -2.91 -3.46 3.24
CA THR A 95 -3.59 -2.80 4.36
C THR A 95 -3.99 -3.80 5.45
N ALA A 96 -4.54 -4.95 5.06
CA ALA A 96 -4.86 -6.03 5.99
C ALA A 96 -3.60 -6.56 6.72
N TYR A 97 -2.50 -6.73 5.99
CA TYR A 97 -1.22 -7.15 6.56
C TYR A 97 -0.68 -6.14 7.57
N ILE A 98 -0.65 -4.85 7.23
CA ILE A 98 -0.20 -3.78 8.13
C ILE A 98 -1.10 -3.72 9.38
N ALA A 99 -2.41 -3.88 9.23
CA ALA A 99 -3.33 -3.94 10.36
C ALA A 99 -3.01 -5.14 11.28
N ALA A 100 -2.75 -6.31 10.70
CA ALA A 100 -2.35 -7.51 11.46
C ALA A 100 -1.01 -7.31 12.18
N GLU A 101 -0.01 -6.71 11.52
CA GLU A 101 1.29 -6.37 12.11
C GLU A 101 1.13 -5.47 13.33
N ARG A 102 0.31 -4.42 13.23
CA ARG A 102 0.01 -3.50 14.35
C ARG A 102 -0.71 -4.19 15.50
N CYS A 103 -1.66 -5.07 15.18
CA CYS A 103 -2.37 -5.87 16.19
C CYS A 103 -1.40 -6.76 16.96
N LEU A 104 -0.53 -7.48 16.25
CA LEU A 104 0.43 -8.39 16.84
C LEU A 104 1.44 -7.62 17.71
N SER A 105 1.90 -6.46 17.23
CA SER A 105 2.79 -5.52 17.94
C SER A 105 2.24 -5.07 19.28
N ILE A 106 0.93 -4.80 19.35
CA ILE A 106 0.27 -4.37 20.59
C ILE A 106 -0.06 -5.55 21.51
N ALA A 107 -0.52 -6.67 20.95
CA ALA A 107 -0.96 -7.84 21.70
C ALA A 107 0.20 -8.67 22.29
N SER A 108 1.32 -8.81 21.59
CA SER A 108 2.45 -9.64 22.02
C SER A 108 3.80 -9.05 21.61
N PRO A 109 4.28 -7.98 22.28
CA PRO A 109 5.52 -7.29 21.91
C PRO A 109 6.76 -8.20 21.95
N LEU A 110 6.76 -9.24 22.79
CA LEU A 110 7.87 -10.20 22.92
C LEU A 110 7.97 -11.16 21.73
N LYS A 111 6.84 -11.59 21.14
CA LYS A 111 6.84 -12.47 19.95
C LYS A 111 7.04 -11.70 18.65
N VAL A 112 6.68 -10.42 18.64
CA VAL A 112 6.77 -9.55 17.46
C VAL A 112 8.21 -9.39 16.98
N LYS A 113 9.16 -9.13 17.89
CA LYS A 113 10.59 -9.02 17.53
C LYS A 113 11.18 -10.28 16.90
N GLN A 114 10.58 -11.45 17.13
CA GLN A 114 11.06 -12.73 16.58
C GLN A 114 10.33 -13.14 15.29
N ILE A 115 9.07 -12.71 15.13
CA ILE A 115 8.22 -13.08 14.00
C ILE A 115 8.36 -12.06 12.86
N LEU A 116 8.28 -10.77 13.16
CA LEU A 116 8.27 -9.65 12.21
C LEU A 116 9.70 -9.13 12.01
N THR A 117 10.35 -9.65 10.98
CA THR A 117 11.67 -9.17 10.53
C THR A 117 11.52 -8.51 9.17
N PRO A 118 12.27 -7.43 8.86
CA PRO A 118 12.15 -6.71 7.59
C PRO A 118 12.23 -7.62 6.35
N ARG A 119 13.14 -8.59 6.38
CA ARG A 119 13.29 -9.59 5.30
C ARG A 119 12.03 -10.43 5.08
N ARG A 120 11.37 -10.88 6.16
CA ARG A 120 10.13 -11.66 6.06
C ARG A 120 8.97 -10.79 5.58
N THR A 121 8.88 -9.54 6.05
CA THR A 121 7.86 -8.60 5.59
C THR A 121 7.98 -8.33 4.10
N GLY A 122 9.18 -8.05 3.60
CA GLY A 122 9.43 -7.90 2.17
C GLY A 122 9.02 -9.15 1.38
N PHE A 123 9.38 -10.35 1.86
CA PHE A 123 8.97 -11.61 1.23
C PHE A 123 7.45 -11.79 1.20
N ILE A 124 6.74 -11.50 2.30
CA ILE A 124 5.27 -11.59 2.37
C ILE A 124 4.62 -10.61 1.40
N ILE A 125 5.12 -9.37 1.33
CA ILE A 125 4.63 -8.36 0.38
C ILE A 125 4.81 -8.85 -1.06
N VAL A 126 5.99 -9.36 -1.41
CA VAL A 126 6.24 -9.94 -2.74
C VAL A 126 5.27 -11.09 -3.04
N LEU A 127 5.00 -11.97 -2.06
CA LEU A 127 4.00 -13.03 -2.22
C LEU A 127 2.59 -12.48 -2.42
N ILE A 128 2.21 -11.36 -1.78
CA ILE A 128 0.93 -10.68 -2.02
C ILE A 128 0.89 -10.19 -3.48
N TYR A 129 1.93 -9.52 -3.97
CA TYR A 129 1.98 -9.08 -5.38
C TYR A 129 1.83 -10.26 -6.34
N ILE A 130 2.59 -11.34 -6.14
CA ILE A 130 2.53 -12.53 -7.00
C ILE A 130 1.15 -13.19 -6.90
N GLY A 131 0.63 -13.41 -5.69
CA GLY A 131 -0.65 -14.08 -5.48
C GLY A 131 -1.83 -13.33 -6.08
N ILE A 132 -1.82 -12.00 -6.02
CA ILE A 132 -2.91 -11.15 -6.55
C ILE A 132 -2.77 -10.91 -8.06
N THR A 133 -1.58 -11.08 -8.65
CA THR A 133 -1.38 -11.00 -10.10
C THR A 133 -1.69 -12.32 -10.83
N MET A 134 -1.74 -13.45 -10.13
CA MET A 134 -2.08 -14.76 -10.74
C MET A 134 -3.43 -14.77 -11.50
N PRO A 135 -4.53 -14.20 -10.97
CA PRO A 135 -5.81 -14.14 -11.70
C PRO A 135 -5.76 -13.34 -13.01
N VAL A 136 -4.76 -12.47 -13.20
CA VAL A 136 -4.58 -11.69 -14.43
C VAL A 136 -4.13 -12.57 -15.60
N VAL A 137 -3.33 -13.60 -15.32
CA VAL A 137 -2.68 -14.46 -16.32
C VAL A 137 -3.66 -15.05 -17.35
N PRO A 138 -4.77 -15.71 -16.97
CA PRO A 138 -5.71 -16.26 -17.94
C PRO A 138 -6.39 -15.19 -18.79
N GLU A 139 -6.59 -13.98 -18.25
CA GLU A 139 -7.20 -12.87 -18.98
C GLU A 139 -6.26 -12.36 -20.08
N TYR A 140 -4.99 -12.11 -19.73
CA TYR A 140 -3.97 -11.67 -20.69
C TYR A 140 -3.54 -12.77 -21.67
N ALA A 141 -3.67 -14.04 -21.31
CA ALA A 141 -3.39 -15.16 -22.22
C ALA A 141 -4.47 -15.31 -23.31
N THR A 142 -5.69 -14.81 -23.07
CA THR A 142 -6.84 -15.05 -23.94
C THR A 142 -7.41 -13.80 -24.59
N ALA A 143 -7.06 -12.63 -24.06
CA ALA A 143 -7.43 -11.32 -24.58
C ALA A 143 -6.20 -10.62 -25.16
N TYR A 144 -6.35 -10.04 -26.36
CA TYR A 144 -5.28 -9.32 -27.04
C TYR A 144 -5.86 -8.14 -27.80
N LEU A 145 -5.00 -7.16 -28.11
CA LEU A 145 -5.37 -6.01 -28.91
C LEU A 145 -5.15 -6.33 -30.39
N ALA A 146 -6.18 -6.16 -31.21
CA ALA A 146 -6.11 -6.41 -32.65
C ALA A 146 -6.89 -5.37 -33.46
N PRO A 147 -6.52 -5.13 -34.73
CA PRO A 147 -7.31 -4.30 -35.62
C PRO A 147 -8.70 -4.90 -35.83
N LYS A 148 -9.73 -4.09 -35.57
CA LYS A 148 -11.14 -4.45 -35.69
C LYS A 148 -11.87 -3.34 -36.44
N PHE A 149 -12.76 -3.72 -37.35
CA PHE A 149 -13.56 -2.75 -38.08
C PHE A 149 -14.75 -2.30 -37.21
N PHE A 150 -14.87 -0.99 -36.99
CA PHE A 150 -15.96 -0.39 -36.24
C PHE A 150 -16.94 0.29 -37.21
N PRO A 151 -18.17 -0.24 -37.38
CA PRO A 151 -19.17 0.32 -38.30
C PRO A 151 -19.56 1.75 -37.96
N GLU A 152 -19.55 2.10 -36.67
CA GLU A 152 -19.93 3.43 -36.15
C GLU A 152 -19.00 4.55 -36.64
N PHE A 153 -17.72 4.24 -36.82
CA PHE A 153 -16.71 5.20 -37.27
C PHE A 153 -16.29 4.98 -38.72
N ASN A 154 -16.80 3.93 -39.37
CA ASN A 154 -16.40 3.46 -40.70
C ASN A 154 -14.87 3.34 -40.85
N LYS A 155 -14.19 2.91 -39.79
CA LYS A 155 -12.73 2.83 -39.67
C LYS A 155 -12.30 1.53 -39.01
N THR A 156 -11.11 1.06 -39.35
CA THR A 156 -10.45 -0.05 -38.63
C THR A 156 -9.62 0.54 -37.51
N LEU A 157 -9.96 0.22 -36.26
CA LEU A 157 -9.27 0.71 -35.07
C LEU A 157 -8.73 -0.49 -34.28
N VAL A 158 -7.68 -0.28 -33.49
CA VAL A 158 -7.24 -1.29 -32.53
C VAL A 158 -8.29 -1.42 -31.43
N GLY A 159 -8.81 -2.63 -31.27
CA GLY A 159 -9.83 -2.98 -30.29
C GLY A 159 -9.49 -4.27 -29.56
N LEU A 160 -10.41 -4.69 -28.70
CA LEU A 160 -10.28 -5.90 -27.90
C LEU A 160 -10.70 -7.12 -28.71
N ALA A 161 -9.79 -8.05 -28.86
CA ALA A 161 -10.00 -9.33 -29.51
C ALA A 161 -9.73 -10.48 -28.54
N PHE A 162 -10.34 -11.62 -28.83
CA PHE A 162 -10.29 -12.81 -28.00
C PHE A 162 -9.97 -14.03 -28.84
N ILE A 163 -9.21 -14.96 -28.29
CA ILE A 163 -8.89 -16.23 -28.97
C ILE A 163 -10.19 -17.03 -29.20
N GLU A 164 -10.33 -17.62 -30.39
CA GLU A 164 -11.46 -18.47 -30.75
C GLU A 164 -11.57 -19.68 -29.79
N GLY A 165 -12.77 -19.95 -29.28
CA GLY A 165 -13.01 -21.03 -28.31
C GLY A 165 -13.03 -20.59 -26.84
N ARG A 166 -13.07 -19.28 -26.53
CA ARG A 166 -13.38 -18.78 -25.17
C ARG A 166 -14.82 -19.13 -24.78
N TYR A 167 -15.02 -20.34 -24.27
CA TYR A 167 -16.23 -20.67 -23.53
C TYR A 167 -16.12 -20.05 -22.13
N ASN A 168 -16.91 -19.01 -21.85
CA ASN A 168 -17.20 -18.52 -20.49
C ASN A 168 -16.07 -17.93 -19.61
N LEU A 169 -14.90 -17.56 -20.14
CA LEU A 169 -13.85 -16.92 -19.33
C LEU A 169 -14.09 -15.42 -19.04
N GLY A 170 -15.07 -14.80 -19.70
CA GLY A 170 -15.43 -13.40 -19.48
C GLY A 170 -15.92 -13.17 -18.05
N GLY A 171 -15.20 -12.36 -17.27
CA GLY A 171 -15.58 -11.98 -15.91
C GLY A 171 -15.05 -12.88 -14.79
N ILE A 172 -14.29 -13.94 -15.08
CA ILE A 172 -13.68 -14.78 -14.02
C ILE A 172 -12.68 -13.96 -13.19
N SER A 173 -11.82 -13.17 -13.84
CA SER A 173 -10.90 -12.28 -13.15
C SER A 173 -11.65 -11.29 -12.27
N LEU A 174 -12.70 -10.66 -12.80
CA LEU A 174 -13.53 -9.70 -12.06
C LEU A 174 -14.18 -10.32 -10.82
N ILE A 175 -14.75 -11.53 -10.96
CA ILE A 175 -15.35 -12.27 -9.83
C ILE A 175 -14.27 -12.63 -8.81
N SER A 176 -13.11 -13.10 -9.26
CA SER A 176 -12.00 -13.47 -8.37
C SER A 176 -11.49 -12.26 -7.56
N TYR A 177 -11.32 -11.10 -8.19
CA TYR A 177 -10.92 -9.86 -7.53
C TYR A 177 -11.98 -9.36 -6.56
N SER A 178 -13.25 -9.50 -6.93
CA SER A 178 -14.37 -9.15 -6.05
C SER A 178 -14.34 -9.99 -4.77
N ILE A 179 -14.22 -11.32 -4.90
CA ILE A 179 -14.14 -12.24 -3.76
C ILE A 179 -12.92 -11.92 -2.88
N LEU A 180 -11.74 -11.75 -3.47
CA LEU A 180 -10.51 -11.41 -2.74
C LEU A 180 -10.64 -10.08 -1.98
N THR A 181 -11.31 -9.10 -2.58
CA THR A 181 -11.56 -7.80 -1.97
C THR A 181 -12.50 -7.91 -0.76
N PHE A 182 -13.60 -8.66 -0.88
CA PHE A 182 -14.50 -8.90 0.26
C PHE A 182 -13.80 -9.61 1.42
N ILE A 183 -12.98 -10.63 1.12
CA ILE A 183 -12.20 -11.34 2.14
C ILE A 183 -11.25 -10.37 2.86
N SER A 184 -10.51 -9.55 2.10
CA SER A 184 -9.60 -8.56 2.67
C SER A 184 -10.33 -7.53 3.53
N PHE A 185 -11.50 -7.07 3.09
CA PHE A 185 -12.30 -6.09 3.84
C PHE A 185 -12.74 -6.64 5.19
N ILE A 186 -13.24 -7.89 5.23
CA ILE A 186 -13.60 -8.57 6.47
C ILE A 186 -12.37 -8.71 7.38
N ALA A 187 -11.22 -9.11 6.83
CA ALA A 187 -9.98 -9.24 7.59
C ALA A 187 -9.55 -7.90 8.23
N VAL A 188 -9.58 -6.81 7.48
CA VAL A 188 -9.26 -5.46 7.98
C VAL A 188 -10.19 -5.06 9.12
N ILE A 189 -11.50 -5.30 9.00
CA ILE A 189 -12.47 -5.01 10.06
C ILE A 189 -12.13 -5.80 11.32
N LEU A 190 -11.87 -7.10 11.19
CA LEU A 190 -11.53 -7.97 12.32
C LEU A 190 -10.24 -7.51 13.02
N PHE A 191 -9.18 -7.25 12.25
CA PHE A 191 -7.92 -6.75 12.82
C PHE A 191 -8.11 -5.40 13.50
N THR A 192 -8.83 -4.48 12.88
CA THR A 192 -9.11 -3.16 13.47
C THR A 192 -9.91 -3.28 14.76
N ALA A 193 -10.92 -4.16 14.83
CA ALA A 193 -11.69 -4.40 16.05
C ALA A 193 -10.81 -4.98 17.16
N ILE A 194 -9.97 -5.98 16.85
CA ILE A 194 -9.01 -6.57 17.79
C ILE A 194 -8.03 -5.50 18.31
N LEU A 195 -7.50 -4.66 17.41
CA LEU A 195 -6.60 -3.57 17.74
C LEU A 195 -7.22 -2.64 18.79
N VAL A 196 -8.45 -2.18 18.53
CA VAL A 196 -9.18 -1.26 19.41
C VAL A 196 -9.42 -1.90 20.79
N ILE A 197 -9.85 -3.16 20.83
CA ILE A 197 -10.10 -3.88 22.09
C ILE A 197 -8.80 -4.01 22.90
N ARG A 198 -7.71 -4.45 22.26
CA ARG A 198 -6.41 -4.62 22.94
C ARG A 198 -5.84 -3.30 23.41
N LEU A 199 -5.99 -2.24 22.62
CA LEU A 199 -5.55 -0.90 23.01
C LEU A 199 -6.34 -0.40 24.24
N LYS A 200 -7.67 -0.56 24.26
CA LYS A 200 -8.49 -0.21 25.43
C LYS A 200 -8.12 -1.00 26.68
N GLN A 201 -7.90 -2.30 26.56
CA GLN A 201 -7.45 -3.15 27.67
C GLN A 201 -6.10 -2.70 28.23
N LYS A 202 -5.12 -2.46 27.35
CA LYS A 202 -3.77 -2.02 27.74
C LYS A 202 -3.78 -0.63 28.38
N THR A 203 -4.56 0.30 27.84
CA THR A 203 -4.72 1.65 28.41
C THR A 203 -5.42 1.62 29.77
N SER A 204 -6.46 0.78 29.93
CA SER A 204 -7.14 0.60 31.23
C SER A 204 -6.21 0.00 32.28
N TRP A 205 -5.46 -1.05 31.92
CA TRP A 205 -4.49 -1.68 32.82
C TRP A 205 -3.39 -0.70 33.25
N ARG A 206 -2.79 0.05 32.30
CA ARG A 206 -1.81 1.10 32.64
C ARG A 206 -2.41 2.16 33.55
N ARG A 207 -3.65 2.58 33.31
CA ARG A 207 -4.34 3.54 34.17
C ARG A 207 -4.46 3.01 35.61
N LEU A 208 -4.94 1.78 35.78
CA LEU A 208 -5.06 1.14 37.09
C LEU A 208 -3.69 1.03 37.79
N SER A 209 -2.64 0.61 37.09
CA SER A 209 -1.28 0.48 37.67
C SER A 209 -0.61 1.81 38.01
N THR A 210 -0.90 2.91 37.29
CA THR A 210 -0.37 4.24 37.60
C THR A 210 -1.10 4.87 38.79
N PHE A 211 -2.43 4.70 38.90
CA PHE A 211 -3.19 5.17 40.06
C PHE A 211 -2.81 4.41 41.34
N ASP A 212 -2.63 3.10 41.26
CA ASP A 212 -2.29 2.27 42.43
C ASP A 212 -0.87 2.55 42.96
N ASN A 213 0.10 2.83 42.07
CA ASN A 213 1.43 3.28 42.50
C ASN A 213 1.40 4.67 43.15
N ALA A 214 0.74 5.66 42.54
CA ALA A 214 0.68 7.01 43.12
C ALA A 214 -0.10 7.06 44.44
N GLN A 215 -1.16 6.25 44.57
CA GLN A 215 -1.96 6.18 45.79
C GLN A 215 -1.28 5.35 46.89
N SER A 216 -0.59 4.24 46.55
CA SER A 216 0.22 3.47 47.51
C SER A 216 1.46 4.24 47.97
N GLU A 217 2.12 5.01 47.11
CA GLU A 217 3.21 5.92 47.51
C GLU A 217 2.71 6.99 48.48
N ASN A 218 1.56 7.60 48.19
CA ASN A 218 0.97 8.62 49.05
C ASN A 218 0.48 8.05 50.40
N MET A 219 -0.10 6.84 50.42
CA MET A 219 -0.45 6.15 51.66
C MET A 219 0.81 5.78 52.46
N SER A 220 1.85 5.23 51.83
CA SER A 220 3.11 4.88 52.48
C SER A 220 3.84 6.10 53.07
N ARG A 221 3.79 7.26 52.39
CA ARG A 221 4.34 8.52 52.91
C ARG A 221 3.54 9.04 54.11
N ARG A 222 2.21 8.89 54.10
CA ARG A 222 1.34 9.28 55.21
C ARG A 222 1.56 8.40 56.44
N ASP A 223 1.72 7.09 56.24
CA ASP A 223 2.01 6.14 57.32
C ASP A 223 3.40 6.37 57.93
N ARG A 224 4.43 6.68 57.12
CA ARG A 224 5.75 7.08 57.65
C ARG A 224 5.73 8.41 58.41
N ALA A 225 4.88 9.35 58.02
CA ALA A 225 4.73 10.61 58.72
C ALA A 225 4.04 10.43 60.09
N ALA A 226 3.06 9.52 60.18
CA ALA A 226 2.41 9.17 61.43
C ALA A 226 3.33 8.43 62.43
N ILE A 227 4.32 7.66 61.95
CA ILE A 227 5.30 6.96 62.82
C ILE A 227 6.39 7.92 63.36
N LYS A 228 6.49 9.15 62.83
CA LYS A 228 7.48 10.16 63.23
C LYS A 228 6.93 11.25 64.17
N MET A 229 5.68 11.14 64.62
CA MET A 229 5.12 11.92 65.74
C MET A 229 5.16 11.09 67.02
#